data_AF-A0A920LJ94-F1
#
_entry.id   AF-A0A920LJ94-F1
#
_cell.length_a   1.000
_cell.length_b   1.000
_cell.length_c   1.000
_cell.angle_alpha   90.00
_cell.angle_beta   90.00
_cell.angle_gamma   90.00
#
_symmetry.space_group_name_H-M   'P 1'
#
loop_
_entity.id
_entity.type
_entity.pdbx_description
1 polymer ?
#
loop_
_entity_poly.entity_id
_entity_poly.type
_entity_poly.pdbx_seq_one_letter_code
_entity_poly.pdbx_strand_id
1 'polypeptide(L)'
;MSALEFSLPDIMDKFVMDDWGQAHGIFGALREHIDKGKITFETLHAELGEIVCGLKKGREANDETILFWHRGLSLSDIALGHKILSKAKEIGVGQKLRFA
;
A
#
# COMPACT_ATOMS: atom_id res chain seq x y z
N MET A 1 21.82 3.47 0.36
CA MET A 1 21.38 2.68 -0.80
C MET A 1 19.98 2.20 -0.51
N SER A 2 19.07 2.38 -1.45
CA SER A 2 17.76 1.74 -1.42
C SER A 2 17.87 0.22 -1.44
N ALA A 3 16.84 -0.49 -0.98
CA ALA A 3 16.76 -1.95 -1.07
C ALA A 3 16.48 -2.43 -2.50
N LEU A 4 16.07 -1.54 -3.39
CA LEU A 4 15.71 -1.81 -4.78
C LEU A 4 16.66 -1.09 -5.73
N GLU A 5 16.92 -1.69 -6.89
CA GLU A 5 17.72 -1.07 -7.96
C GLU A 5 17.09 0.25 -8.41
N PHE A 6 17.92 1.28 -8.64
CA PHE A 6 17.45 2.62 -9.02
C PHE A 6 16.70 2.62 -10.36
N SER A 7 17.01 1.67 -11.24
CA SER A 7 16.38 1.44 -12.55
C SER A 7 15.05 0.70 -12.49
N LEU A 8 14.63 0.17 -11.33
CA LEU A 8 13.39 -0.62 -11.24
C LEU A 8 12.15 0.11 -11.82
N PRO A 9 11.94 1.42 -11.58
CA PRO A 9 10.77 2.11 -12.16
C PRO A 9 10.80 2.22 -13.69
N ASP A 10 11.97 2.09 -14.33
CA ASP A 10 12.11 2.29 -15.78
C ASP A 10 11.43 1.20 -16.60
N ILE A 11 11.12 0.07 -15.98
CA ILE A 11 10.49 -1.09 -16.61
C ILE A 11 9.04 -1.29 -16.13
N MET A 12 8.44 -0.30 -15.47
CA MET A 12 7.08 -0.37 -14.93
C MET A 12 6.13 0.51 -15.74
N ASP A 13 5.02 -0.08 -16.22
CA ASP A 13 3.96 0.67 -16.89
C ASP A 13 3.09 1.46 -15.92
N LYS A 14 2.87 0.91 -14.72
CA LYS A 14 2.08 1.55 -13.66
C LYS A 14 2.76 1.44 -12.31
N PHE A 15 2.70 2.54 -11.57
CA PHE A 15 3.14 2.62 -10.19
C PHE A 15 1.93 2.88 -9.27
N VAL A 16 1.69 1.98 -8.33
CA VAL A 16 0.56 2.04 -7.39
C VAL A 16 1.10 2.07 -5.97
N MET A 17 0.52 2.91 -5.11
CA MET A 17 0.89 2.99 -3.70
C MET A 17 -0.29 2.75 -2.78
N ASP A 18 -0.03 2.50 -1.49
CA ASP A 18 -1.08 2.52 -0.47
C ASP A 18 -1.45 3.94 -0.05
N ASP A 19 -0.46 4.81 0.18
CA ASP A 19 -0.65 6.24 0.52
C ASP A 19 0.58 7.07 0.09
N TRP A 20 0.36 8.07 -0.76
CA TRP A 20 1.40 8.98 -1.25
C TRP A 20 1.89 9.94 -0.16
N GLY A 21 1.01 10.35 0.76
CA GLY A 21 1.37 11.17 1.91
C GLY A 21 2.44 10.50 2.79
N GLN A 22 2.45 9.17 2.83
CA GLN A 22 3.46 8.36 3.49
C GLN A 22 4.61 7.93 2.58
N ALA A 23 4.69 8.35 1.32
CA ALA A 23 5.79 7.97 0.42
C ALA A 23 7.16 8.50 0.92
N HIS A 24 7.15 9.63 1.62
CA HIS A 24 8.35 10.35 2.04
C HIS A 24 8.91 9.87 3.40
N GLY A 25 10.15 10.26 3.70
CA GLY A 25 10.81 10.01 4.99
C GLY A 25 12.07 9.15 4.87
N ILE A 26 12.73 8.89 6.00
CA ILE A 26 14.06 8.24 6.00
C ILE A 26 14.01 6.72 5.78
N PHE A 27 12.82 6.10 5.72
CA PHE A 27 12.65 4.66 5.55
C PHE A 27 11.84 4.36 4.28
N GLY A 28 11.92 3.12 3.79
CA GLY A 28 11.15 2.64 2.63
C GLY A 28 12.03 2.20 1.46
N ALA A 29 11.63 1.11 0.81
CA ALA A 29 12.39 0.48 -0.27
C ALA A 29 12.45 1.29 -1.58
N LEU A 30 11.66 2.37 -1.70
CA LEU A 30 11.67 3.29 -2.83
C LEU A 30 12.03 4.74 -2.45
N ARG A 31 12.51 4.95 -1.22
CA ARG A 31 12.89 6.28 -0.72
C ARG A 31 13.83 7.00 -1.69
N GLU A 32 14.89 6.32 -2.12
CA GLU A 32 15.88 6.92 -3.02
C GLU A 32 15.28 7.32 -4.38
N HIS A 33 14.30 6.56 -4.88
CA HIS A 33 13.60 6.83 -6.13
C HIS A 33 12.71 8.07 -6.01
N ILE A 34 12.02 8.22 -4.89
CA ILE A 34 11.17 9.38 -4.61
C ILE A 34 12.05 10.63 -4.37
N ASP A 35 13.06 10.53 -3.50
CA ASP A 35 13.95 11.65 -3.15
C ASP A 35 14.69 12.22 -4.36
N LYS A 36 15.02 11.38 -5.34
CA LYS A 36 15.70 11.79 -6.59
C LYS A 36 14.74 12.11 -7.73
N GLY A 37 13.43 12.12 -7.50
CA GLY A 37 12.41 12.45 -8.51
C GLY A 37 12.24 11.41 -9.62
N LYS A 38 12.71 10.17 -9.40
CA LYS A 38 12.45 9.03 -10.31
C LYS A 38 10.98 8.60 -10.26
N ILE A 39 10.36 8.79 -9.10
CA ILE A 39 8.92 8.62 -8.88
C ILE A 39 8.41 9.94 -8.29
N THR A 40 7.43 10.54 -8.96
CA THR A 40 6.74 11.76 -8.52
C THR A 40 5.23 11.50 -8.41
N PHE A 41 4.51 12.44 -7.81
CA PHE A 41 3.05 12.37 -7.71
C PHE A 41 2.38 12.28 -9.08
N GLU A 42 2.94 12.97 -10.08
CA GLU A 42 2.43 12.97 -11.46
C GLU A 42 2.64 11.63 -12.17
N THR A 43 3.70 10.90 -11.80
CA THR A 43 3.98 9.55 -12.33
C THR A 43 3.29 8.43 -11.55
N LEU A 44 2.72 8.73 -10.38
CA LEU A 44 1.90 7.78 -9.63
C LEU A 44 0.59 7.54 -10.38
N HIS A 45 0.31 6.28 -10.69
CA HIS A 45 -0.91 5.91 -11.41
C HIS A 45 -2.16 6.05 -10.52
N ALA A 46 -2.08 5.49 -9.31
CA ALA A 46 -3.15 5.52 -8.32
C ALA A 46 -2.65 5.15 -6.91
N GLU A 47 -3.38 5.62 -5.90
CA GLU A 47 -3.43 4.92 -4.62
C GLU A 47 -4.36 3.70 -4.70
N LEU A 48 -4.07 2.63 -3.96
CA LEU A 48 -4.79 1.37 -4.03
C LEU A 48 -6.29 1.55 -3.72
N GLY A 49 -6.62 2.46 -2.80
CA GLY A 49 -8.01 2.81 -2.48
C GLY A 49 -8.79 3.33 -3.69
N GLU A 50 -8.16 4.12 -4.57
CA GLU A 50 -8.81 4.63 -5.78
C GLU A 50 -9.14 3.49 -6.76
N ILE A 51 -8.28 2.47 -6.84
CA ILE A 51 -8.53 1.28 -7.66
C ILE A 51 -9.66 0.44 -7.04
N VAL A 52 -9.60 0.19 -5.73
CA VAL A 52 -10.62 -0.60 -5.02
C VAL A 52 -12.01 0.03 -5.13
N CYS A 53 -12.09 1.36 -5.07
CA CYS A 53 -13.34 2.10 -5.21
C CYS A 53 -13.78 2.31 -6.68
N GLY A 54 -13.00 1.82 -7.65
CA GLY A 54 -13.31 1.94 -9.09
C GLY A 54 -13.10 3.33 -9.68
N LEU A 55 -12.44 4.25 -8.95
CA LEU A 55 -12.11 5.60 -9.42
C LEU A 55 -10.95 5.58 -10.44
N LYS A 56 -10.04 4.63 -10.30
CA LYS A 56 -8.93 4.37 -11.22
C LYS A 56 -8.95 2.92 -11.68
N LYS A 57 -8.47 2.65 -12.89
CA LYS A 57 -8.32 1.28 -13.39
C LYS A 57 -7.09 0.62 -12.78
N GLY A 58 -7.16 -0.67 -12.52
CA GLY A 58 -5.98 -1.47 -12.16
C GLY A 58 -5.22 -1.87 -13.42
N ARG A 59 -5.04 -3.19 -13.59
CA ARG A 59 -4.53 -3.78 -14.84
C ARG A 59 -5.55 -3.61 -15.97
N GLU A 60 -5.07 -3.23 -17.15
CA GLU A 60 -5.84 -3.02 -18.37
C GLU A 60 -5.34 -3.89 -19.53
N ALA A 61 -4.10 -4.38 -19.49
CA ALA A 61 -3.55 -5.32 -20.46
C ALA A 61 -2.66 -6.41 -19.84
N ASN A 62 -2.47 -7.50 -20.57
CA ASN A 62 -1.75 -8.69 -20.09
C ASN A 62 -0.23 -8.50 -20.06
N ASP A 63 0.29 -7.58 -20.86
CA ASP A 63 1.70 -7.24 -20.99
C ASP A 63 2.16 -6.16 -20.01
N GLU A 64 1.24 -5.52 -19.28
CA GLU A 64 1.62 -4.48 -18.30
C GLU A 64 2.47 -5.04 -17.14
N THR A 65 3.58 -4.39 -16.85
CA THR A 65 4.32 -4.51 -15.60
C THR A 65 3.82 -3.46 -14.59
N ILE A 66 3.34 -3.93 -13.45
CA ILE A 66 2.74 -3.04 -12.43
C ILE A 66 3.47 -3.24 -11.12
N LEU A 67 4.05 -2.16 -10.60
CA LEU A 67 4.66 -2.14 -9.28
C LEU A 67 3.65 -1.57 -8.29
N PHE A 68 3.16 -2.42 -7.40
CA PHE A 68 2.50 -1.99 -6.19
C PHE A 68 3.52 -1.97 -5.05
N TRP A 69 3.74 -0.79 -4.48
CA TRP A 69 4.54 -0.65 -3.27
C TRP A 69 3.66 -0.13 -2.14
N HIS A 70 3.73 -0.78 -0.98
CA HIS A 70 3.02 -0.32 0.20
C HIS A 70 4.00 -0.14 1.36
N ARG A 71 3.81 0.94 2.14
CA ARG A 71 4.50 1.09 3.42
C ARG A 71 3.82 0.27 4.52
N GLY A 72 2.52 0.06 4.40
CA GLY A 72 1.65 -0.50 5.41
C GLY A 72 0.86 0.61 6.11
N LEU A 73 -0.47 0.50 6.07
CA LEU A 73 -1.38 1.43 6.70
C LEU A 73 -2.03 0.80 7.93
N SER A 74 -1.87 1.45 9.09
CA SER A 74 -2.48 1.03 10.35
C SER A 74 -4.00 0.91 10.29
N LEU A 75 -4.64 1.65 9.37
CA LEU A 75 -6.07 1.51 9.08
C LEU A 75 -6.45 0.06 8.74
N SER A 76 -5.61 -0.65 7.98
CA SER A 76 -5.84 -2.04 7.59
C SER A 76 -5.82 -2.97 8.80
N ASP A 77 -4.89 -2.74 9.74
CA ASP A 77 -4.79 -3.51 10.98
C ASP A 77 -6.03 -3.32 11.87
N ILE A 78 -6.50 -2.07 12.01
CA ILE A 78 -7.70 -1.77 12.80
C ILE A 78 -8.95 -2.36 12.16
N ALA A 79 -9.10 -2.24 10.83
CA ALA A 79 -10.25 -2.80 10.10
C ALA A 79 -10.28 -4.34 10.22
N LEU A 80 -9.13 -4.99 10.03
CA LEU A 80 -8.99 -6.43 10.20
C LEU A 80 -9.27 -6.84 11.66
N GLY A 81 -8.68 -6.14 12.63
CA GLY A 81 -8.87 -6.38 14.04
C GLY A 81 -10.34 -6.30 14.45
N HIS A 82 -11.06 -5.29 13.96
CA HIS A 82 -12.51 -5.18 14.17
C HIS A 82 -13.26 -6.38 13.57
N LYS A 83 -12.95 -6.75 12.32
CA LYS A 83 -13.61 -7.89 11.65
C LYS A 83 -13.37 -9.21 12.38
N ILE A 84 -12.14 -9.46 12.81
CA ILE A 84 -11.77 -10.67 13.56
C ILE A 84 -12.42 -10.68 14.93
N LEU A 85 -12.46 -9.54 15.64
CA LEU A 85 -13.13 -9.44 16.93
C LEU A 85 -14.64 -9.72 16.82
N SER A 86 -15.29 -9.20 15.77
CA SER A 86 -16.71 -9.49 15.49
C SER A 86 -16.94 -10.98 15.19
N LYS A 87 -16.12 -11.57 14.32
CA LYS A 87 -16.17 -13.01 14.01
C LYS A 87 -15.97 -13.88 15.26
N ALA A 88 -15.01 -13.53 16.11
CA ALA A 88 -14.72 -14.27 17.33
C ALA A 88 -15.92 -14.31 18.29
N LYS A 89 -16.66 -13.20 18.40
CA LYS A 89 -17.92 -13.13 19.16
C LYS A 89 -18.99 -14.06 18.59
N GLU A 90 -19.16 -14.10 17.27
CA GLU A 90 -20.15 -14.96 16.59
C GLU A 90 -19.91 -16.45 16.82
N ILE A 91 -18.63 -16.87 16.87
CA ILE A 91 -18.26 -18.29 17.05
C ILE A 91 -17.92 -18.66 18.50
N GLY A 92 -18.12 -17.75 19.47
CA GLY A 92 -17.87 -18.01 20.88
C GLY A 92 -16.38 -18.19 21.26
N VAL A 93 -15.45 -17.58 20.52
CA VAL A 93 -14.01 -17.64 20.79
C VAL A 93 -13.52 -16.34 21.43
N GLY A 94 -12.63 -16.46 22.43
CA GLY A 94 -11.96 -15.34 23.09
C GLY A 94 -12.17 -15.30 24.61
N GLN A 95 -11.51 -14.36 25.27
CA GLN A 95 -11.59 -14.18 26.72
C GLN A 95 -11.83 -12.70 27.05
N LYS A 96 -12.85 -12.41 27.87
CA LYS A 96 -13.03 -11.08 28.43
C LYS A 96 -12.03 -10.88 29.57
N LEU A 97 -11.22 -9.85 29.45
CA LEU A 97 -10.32 -9.41 30.51
C LEU A 97 -10.98 -8.25 31.27
N ARG A 98 -10.72 -8.15 32.58
CA ARG A 98 -11.08 -6.95 33.33
C ARG A 98 -10.10 -5.85 32.96
N PHE A 99 -10.61 -4.73 32.45
CA PHE A 99 -9.85 -3.49 32.43
C PHE A 99 -9.81 -2.94 33.85
N ALA A 100 -8.69 -2.30 34.21
CA ALA A 100 -8.42 -1.82 35.58
C ALA A 100 -9.54 -0.92 36.11
#